data_AF-A0A519NJN3-F1
#
_entry.id   AF-A0A519NJN3-F1
#
_cell.length_a   1.000
_cell.length_b   1.000
_cell.length_c   1.000
_cell.angle_alpha   90.00
_cell.angle_beta   90.00
_cell.angle_gamma   90.00
#
_symmetry.space_group_name_H-M   'P 1'
#
loop_
_entity.id
_entity.type
_entity.pdbx_description
1 polymer ?
#
loop_
_entity_poly.entity_id
_entity_poly.type
_entity_poly.pdbx_seq_one_letter_code
_entity_poly.pdbx_strand_id
1 'polypeptide(L)' 'MKKVNEAELRKDSSVNKVQFDKEWFYSIEDMEDYLKEDLSAVEYINLPITIDGEEYITRCATWE' A
#
# COMPACT_ATOMS: atom_id res chain seq x y z
N MET A 1 -7.27 11.77 6.59
CA MET A 1 -5.91 11.20 6.58
C MET A 1 -5.78 10.12 7.65
N LYS A 2 -6.25 8.91 7.36
CA LYS A 2 -5.83 7.73 8.13
C LYS A 2 -4.31 7.59 7.95
N LYS A 3 -3.55 7.40 9.04
CA LYS A 3 -2.15 6.98 8.93
C LYS A 3 -2.17 5.52 8.55
N VAL A 4 -1.83 5.20 7.30
CA VAL A 4 -1.61 3.81 6.88
C VAL A 4 -0.30 3.35 7.48
N ASN A 5 -0.36 2.30 8.29
CA ASN A 5 0.83 1.62 8.78
C ASN A 5 0.98 0.34 7.97
N GLU A 6 2.06 0.25 7.21
CA GLU A 6 2.32 -0.90 6.36
C GLU A 6 2.36 -2.22 7.16
N ALA A 7 2.90 -2.20 8.38
CA ALA A 7 2.95 -3.39 9.23
C ALA A 7 1.55 -3.90 9.63
N GLU A 8 0.56 -3.01 9.71
CA GLU A 8 -0.84 -3.37 9.95
C GLU A 8 -1.51 -3.83 8.65
N LEU A 9 -1.25 -3.14 7.54
CA LEU A 9 -1.74 -3.48 6.21
C LEU A 9 -1.26 -4.86 5.72
N ARG A 10 -0.02 -5.23 6.05
CA ARG A 10 0.53 -6.57 5.82
C ARG A 10 -0.17 -7.65 6.63
N LYS A 11 -0.77 -7.32 7.78
CA LYS A 11 -1.54 -8.29 8.58
C LYS A 11 -3.00 -8.34 8.15
N ASP A 12 -3.49 -7.28 7.51
CA ASP A 12 -4.87 -7.19 7.07
C ASP A 12 -5.14 -8.16 5.92
N SER A 13 -6.09 -9.07 6.10
CA SER A 13 -6.43 -10.05 5.05
C SER A 13 -7.43 -9.50 4.03
N SER A 14 -7.97 -8.31 4.29
CA SER A 14 -8.93 -7.63 3.41
C SER A 14 -8.25 -6.91 2.25
N VAL A 15 -6.92 -6.78 2.28
CA VAL A 15 -6.15 -6.10 1.24
C VAL A 15 -5.27 -7.08 0.49
N ASN A 16 -5.53 -7.24 -0.82
CA ASN A 16 -4.69 -8.04 -1.68
C ASN A 16 -3.30 -7.41 -1.78
N LYS A 17 -2.30 -8.25 -1.54
CA LYS A 17 -0.89 -7.85 -1.53
C LYS A 17 -0.02 -8.92 -2.17
N VAL A 18 0.97 -8.49 -2.91
CA VAL A 18 1.95 -9.33 -3.59
C VAL A 18 3.33 -8.92 -3.13
N GLN A 19 4.15 -9.89 -2.75
CA GLN A 19 5.56 -9.64 -2.48
C GLN A 19 6.36 -9.88 -3.76
N PHE A 20 7.10 -8.87 -4.21
CA PHE A 20 8.01 -8.99 -5.33
C PHE A 20 9.40 -8.51 -4.91
N ASP A 21 10.39 -9.38 -5.08
CA ASP A 21 11.76 -9.21 -4.55
C ASP A 21 11.77 -8.97 -3.02
N LYS A 22 11.83 -7.71 -2.59
CA LYS A 22 11.80 -7.28 -1.18
C LYS A 22 10.69 -6.28 -0.87
N GLU A 23 9.88 -5.94 -1.87
CA GLU A 23 8.84 -4.92 -1.78
C GLU A 23 7.45 -5.56 -1.78
N TRP A 24 6.53 -4.94 -1.04
CA TRP A 24 5.12 -5.31 -1.02
C TRP A 24 4.34 -4.36 -1.92
N PHE A 25 3.54 -4.96 -2.79
CA PHE A 25 2.63 -4.28 -3.68
C PHE A 25 1.21 -4.52 -3.18
N TYR A 26 0.38 -3.48 -3.18
CA TYR A 26 -1.00 -3.55 -2.68
C TYR A 26 -1.96 -3.16 -3.80
N SER A 27 -3.09 -3.84 -3.88
CA SER A 27 -4.16 -3.49 -4.83
C SER A 27 -4.72 -2.10 -4.52
N ILE A 28 -4.82 -1.23 -5.54
CA ILE A 28 -5.41 0.11 -5.38
C ILE A 28 -6.88 -0.01 -4.96
N GLU A 29 -7.62 -0.98 -5.51
CA GLU A 29 -9.04 -1.19 -5.20
C GLU A 29 -9.24 -1.54 -3.71
N ASP A 30 -8.45 -2.46 -3.18
CA ASP A 30 -8.53 -2.80 -1.75
C ASP A 30 -8.02 -1.66 -0.86
N MET A 31 -7.06 -0.88 -1.34
CA MET A 31 -6.59 0.31 -0.62
C MET A 31 -7.66 1.40 -0.57
N GLU A 32 -8.48 1.53 -1.61
CA GLU A 32 -9.63 2.44 -1.68
C GLU A 32 -10.65 2.08 -0.59
N ASP A 33 -11.02 0.80 -0.48
CA ASP A 33 -11.93 0.29 0.56
C ASP A 33 -11.34 0.46 1.97
N TYR A 34 -10.07 0.09 2.15
CA TYR A 34 -9.39 0.17 3.44
C TYR A 34 -9.29 1.61 3.96
N LEU A 35 -8.93 2.54 3.08
CA LEU A 35 -8.81 3.96 3.39
C LEU A 35 -10.19 4.62 3.53
N LYS A 36 -11.21 4.06 2.87
CA LYS A 36 -12.52 4.70 2.66
C LYS A 36 -12.39 6.07 2.00
N GLU A 37 -11.43 6.18 1.10
CA GLU A 37 -11.15 7.39 0.31
C GLU A 37 -11.15 6.98 -1.15
N ASP A 38 -11.65 7.83 -2.04
CA ASP A 38 -11.64 7.60 -3.49
C ASP A 38 -10.19 7.72 -4.01
N LEU A 39 -9.65 6.62 -4.52
CA LEU A 39 -8.31 6.49 -5.10
C LEU A 39 -8.38 6.25 -6.61
N SER A 40 -9.59 6.27 -7.16
CA SER A 40 -9.91 6.12 -8.59
C SER A 40 -9.18 7.13 -9.48
N ALA A 41 -8.84 8.31 -8.96
CA ALA A 41 -8.04 9.33 -9.69
C ALA A 41 -6.51 9.18 -9.52
N VAL A 42 -6.05 8.17 -8.77
CA VAL A 42 -4.65 8.00 -8.40
C VAL A 42 -4.02 6.92 -9.28
N GLU A 43 -3.13 7.31 -10.19
CA GLU A 43 -2.36 6.37 -11.03
C GLU A 43 -1.44 5.46 -10.18
N TYR A 44 -0.93 5.97 -9.06
CA TYR A 44 -0.11 5.21 -8.12
C TYR A 44 -0.14 5.78 -6.70
N ILE A 45 -0.17 4.90 -5.70
CA ILE A 45 -0.08 5.27 -4.30
C ILE A 45 1.36 5.07 -3.84
N ASN A 46 1.95 6.11 -3.24
CA ASN A 46 3.23 5.99 -2.57
C ASN A 46 2.99 5.64 -1.12
N LEU A 47 3.48 4.48 -0.68
CA LEU A 47 3.41 4.08 0.72
C LEU A 47 4.79 4.25 1.36
N PRO A 48 4.89 4.84 2.57
CA PRO A 48 6.11 4.79 3.33
C PRO A 48 6.32 3.34 3.79
N ILE A 49 7.38 2.73 3.29
CA ILE A 49 7.80 1.38 3.62
C ILE A 49 9.05 1.45 4.48
N THR A 50 9.10 0.66 5.56
CA THR A 50 10.28 0.59 6.42
C THR A 50 11.09 -0.65 6.04
N ILE A 51 12.28 -0.44 5.48
CA ILE A 51 13.26 -1.49 5.17
C ILE A 51 14.52 -1.19 5.98
N ASP A 52 14.99 -2.17 6.76
CA ASP A 52 16.21 -2.05 7.59
C ASP A 52 16.21 -0.88 8.61
N GLY A 53 15.03 -0.36 8.97
CA GLY A 53 14.88 0.78 9.87
C GLY A 53 14.91 2.14 9.17
N GLU A 54 15.06 2.18 7.85
CA GLU A 54 14.96 3.38 7.03
C GLU A 54 13.59 3.45 6.32
N GLU A 55 12.99 4.65 6.29
CA GLU A 55 11.71 4.90 5.60
C GLU A 55 11.97 5.24 4.13
N TYR A 56 11.47 4.39 3.23
CA TYR A 56 11.48 4.63 1.80
C TYR A 56 10.06 4.94 1.31
N ILE A 57 9.93 5.96 0.47
CA ILE A 57 8.68 6.24 -0.23
C ILE A 57 8.74 5.47 -1.55
N THR A 58 8.09 4.30 -1.61
CA THR A 58 8.04 3.51 -2.85
C THR A 58 6.64 3.54 -3.48
N ARG A 59 6.59 3.37 -4.80
CA ARG A 59 5.34 3.26 -5.58
C ARG A 59 4.81 1.83 -5.43
N CYS A 60 4.03 1.60 -4.39
CA CYS A 60 3.52 0.28 -4.00
C CYS A 60 2.23 -0.14 -4.70
N ALA A 61 1.50 0.78 -5.31
CA ALA A 61 0.20 0.48 -5.91
C ALA A 61 0.16 1.04 -7.33
N THR A 62 -0.14 0.20 -8.31
CA THR A 62 -0.38 0.58 -9.71
C THR A 62 -1.72 -0.01 -10.10
N TRP A 63 -2.45 0.63 -11.02
CA TRP A 63 -3.48 -0.07 -11.78
C TRP A 63 -2.76 -1.11 -12.66
N GLU A 64 -3.30 -2.33 -12.70
CA GLU A 64 -2.71 -3.48 -13.40
C GLU A 64 -2.20 -3.19 -14.83
#